data_AF-A0AAU8LA53-F1
#
_entry.id   AF-A0AAU8LA53-F1
#
_cell.length_a   1.000
_cell.length_b   1.000
_cell.length_c   1.000
_cell.angle_alpha   90.00
_cell.angle_beta   90.00
_cell.angle_gamma   90.00
#
_symmetry.space_group_name_H-M   'P 1'
#
loop_
_entity.id
_entity.type
_entity.pdbx_description
1 polymer ?
#
loop_
_entity_poly.entity_id
_entity_poly.type
_entity_poly.pdbx_seq_one_letter_code
_entity_poly.pdbx_strand_id
1 'polypeptide(L)'
;MKKILVWSLYTRVFHLLAMVLMLGVYLSSDEDRWLSIHASLGYAIGVLFLGRIVWGFLDIPYSKFKDFSFKIADLKTYMLSVFGAKKSYIGHNPASSYAIIGMIVLLFLSIISGALAYGAQEGMGIASFLNHTWFAKMKLFKEVHEFFANALMFLIFAHIAGALLDRLLHSKLILRSMVDGYKEGDGQSVQLSLFQKAFGVLWLGATVVALIYLLASPNALLLADNNPKVDYAKVHPAFAKECGSCHMLYPPFLLPKTSWDEMMSSLDNHFGDDASLETATMQSIKAFLDDNSAEHATKEAAVYMLSRLKNDTMPKSITETSFWKKRHHGIEKVASSDPKIGKISNCKACHPMIEQGSINDRDIKG
;
A
#
# COMPACT_ATOMS: atom_id res chain seq x y z
N MET A 1 15.72 -28.96 34.95
CA MET A 1 16.01 -27.70 34.22
C MET A 1 15.22 -26.58 34.88
N LYS A 2 15.80 -25.37 35.03
CA LYS A 2 15.10 -24.24 35.67
C LYS A 2 14.24 -23.50 34.66
N LYS A 3 13.13 -22.91 35.10
CA LYS A 3 12.29 -22.02 34.29
C LYS A 3 12.95 -20.63 34.25
N ILE A 4 13.35 -20.18 33.07
CA ILE A 4 14.06 -18.92 32.84
C ILE A 4 13.27 -18.00 31.91
N LEU A 5 13.27 -16.70 32.18
CA LEU A 5 12.64 -15.71 31.30
C LEU A 5 13.56 -15.44 30.12
N VAL A 6 13.13 -15.79 28.90
CA VAL A 6 13.91 -15.61 27.67
C VAL A 6 13.36 -14.46 26.85
N TRP A 7 12.03 -14.34 26.74
CA TRP A 7 11.38 -13.28 25.97
C TRP A 7 10.75 -12.26 26.90
N SER A 8 11.27 -11.04 26.84
CA SER A 8 10.72 -9.91 27.59
C SER A 8 9.27 -9.62 27.21
N LEU A 9 8.54 -8.90 28.07
CA LEU A 9 7.18 -8.46 27.74
C LEU A 9 7.15 -7.61 26.46
N TYR A 10 8.12 -6.70 26.28
CA TYR A 10 8.24 -5.91 25.06
C TYR A 10 8.34 -6.81 23.82
N THR A 11 9.23 -7.81 23.82
CA THR A 11 9.42 -8.71 22.68
C THR A 11 8.13 -9.45 22.31
N ARG A 12 7.36 -9.87 23.33
CA ARG A 12 6.09 -10.59 23.14
C ARG A 12 5.00 -9.69 22.58
N VAL A 13 4.82 -8.50 23.15
CA VAL A 13 3.82 -7.53 22.68
C VAL A 13 4.20 -7.01 21.29
N PHE A 14 5.48 -6.75 21.03
CA PHE A 14 6.01 -6.41 19.71
C PHE A 14 5.61 -7.44 18.67
N HIS A 15 5.84 -8.73 18.95
CA HIS A 15 5.53 -9.80 18.01
C HIS A 15 4.03 -9.93 17.75
N LEU A 16 3.20 -9.85 18.81
CA LEU A 16 1.75 -9.87 18.65
C LEU A 16 1.27 -8.69 17.80
N LEU A 17 1.77 -7.49 18.08
CA LEU A 17 1.42 -6.29 17.32
C LEU A 17 1.89 -6.39 15.87
N ALA A 18 3.12 -6.85 15.62
CA ALA A 18 3.64 -7.08 14.28
C ALA A 18 2.79 -8.09 13.49
N MET A 19 2.34 -9.17 14.14
CA MET A 19 1.46 -10.16 13.53
C MET A 19 0.09 -9.58 13.16
N VAL A 20 -0.53 -8.80 14.06
CA VAL A 20 -1.83 -8.14 13.80
C VAL A 20 -1.71 -7.12 12.68
N LEU A 21 -0.69 -6.26 12.71
CA LEU A 21 -0.46 -5.27 11.66
C LEU A 21 -0.17 -5.92 10.31
N MET A 22 0.65 -6.98 10.29
CA MET A 22 0.97 -7.71 9.05
C MET A 22 -0.27 -8.37 8.45
N LEU A 23 -1.13 -8.97 9.29
CA LEU A 23 -2.42 -9.49 8.84
C LEU A 23 -3.28 -8.38 8.24
N GLY A 24 -3.32 -7.21 8.88
CA GLY A 24 -4.02 -6.04 8.34
C GLY A 24 -3.49 -5.63 6.96
N VAL A 25 -2.16 -5.51 6.80
CA VAL A 25 -1.51 -5.17 5.52
C VAL A 25 -1.84 -6.17 4.43
N TYR A 26 -1.83 -7.47 4.76
CA TYR A 26 -2.18 -8.54 3.83
C TYR A 26 -3.66 -8.51 3.44
N LEU A 27 -4.57 -8.26 4.38
CA LEU A 27 -6.00 -8.15 4.07
C LEU A 27 -6.32 -6.88 3.29
N SER A 28 -5.55 -5.81 3.45
CA SER A 28 -5.75 -4.53 2.79
C SER A 28 -5.05 -4.40 1.44
N SER A 29 -4.32 -5.41 0.95
CA SER A 29 -3.49 -5.29 -0.27
C SER A 29 -4.26 -5.40 -1.58
N ASP A 30 -5.42 -6.04 -1.57
CA ASP A 30 -6.07 -6.49 -2.81
C ASP A 30 -7.11 -5.49 -3.36
N GLU A 31 -7.60 -4.57 -2.54
CA GLU A 31 -8.59 -3.56 -2.92
C GLU A 31 -7.98 -2.16 -2.97
N ASP A 32 -8.11 -1.45 -4.10
CA ASP A 32 -7.57 -0.10 -4.27
C ASP A 32 -8.20 0.91 -3.26
N ARG A 33 -9.49 0.71 -2.92
CA ARG A 33 -10.19 1.48 -1.86
C ARG A 33 -9.48 1.39 -0.50
N TRP A 34 -8.79 0.30 -0.22
CA TRP A 34 -8.09 0.07 1.04
C TRP A 34 -6.61 0.50 0.98
N LEU A 35 -6.16 1.09 -0.12
CA LEU A 35 -4.77 1.51 -0.29
C LEU A 35 -4.30 2.50 0.80
N SER A 36 -5.16 3.44 1.21
CA SER A 36 -4.83 4.36 2.30
C SER A 36 -4.66 3.65 3.66
N ILE A 37 -5.46 2.62 3.91
CA ILE A 37 -5.35 1.77 5.11
C ILE A 37 -4.09 0.91 5.02
N HIS A 38 -3.82 0.31 3.86
CA HIS A 38 -2.61 -0.48 3.61
C HIS A 38 -1.35 0.35 3.85
N ALA A 39 -1.28 1.57 3.29
CA ALA A 39 -0.17 2.49 3.52
C ALA A 39 -0.04 2.87 5.01
N SER A 40 -1.15 3.18 5.67
CA SER A 40 -1.17 3.51 7.12
C SER A 40 -0.60 2.38 7.98
N LEU A 41 -1.02 1.15 7.71
CA LEU A 41 -0.54 -0.05 8.40
C LEU A 41 0.95 -0.30 8.09
N GLY A 42 1.37 -0.15 6.82
CA GLY A 42 2.77 -0.28 6.41
C GLY A 42 3.68 0.71 7.13
N TYR A 43 3.28 1.98 7.24
CA TYR A 43 4.03 2.99 7.98
C TYR A 43 4.03 2.71 9.50
N ALA A 44 2.92 2.23 10.07
CA ALA A 44 2.88 1.82 11.48
C ALA A 44 3.83 0.65 11.76
N ILE A 45 3.90 -0.34 10.85
CA ILE A 45 4.91 -1.41 10.91
C ILE A 45 6.31 -0.82 10.79
N GLY A 46 6.54 0.19 9.94
CA GLY A 46 7.81 0.91 9.88
C GLY A 46 8.23 1.52 11.21
N VAL A 47 7.33 2.19 11.92
CA VAL A 47 7.59 2.72 13.27
C VAL A 47 7.92 1.58 14.23
N LEU A 48 7.12 0.52 14.24
CA LEU A 48 7.36 -0.67 15.07
C LEU A 48 8.74 -1.28 14.78
N PHE A 49 9.07 -1.44 13.50
CA PHE A 49 10.33 -1.99 13.00
C PHE A 49 11.54 -1.21 13.47
N LEU A 50 11.52 0.13 13.43
CA LEU A 50 12.62 0.96 13.95
C LEU A 50 12.90 0.66 15.42
N GLY A 51 11.85 0.44 16.22
CA GLY A 51 11.97 0.03 17.62
C GLY A 51 12.64 -1.33 17.78
N ARG A 52 12.35 -2.28 16.87
CA ARG A 52 13.03 -3.59 16.85
C ARG A 52 14.50 -3.47 16.54
N ILE A 53 14.88 -2.59 15.60
CA ILE A 53 16.28 -2.35 15.25
C ILE A 53 17.02 -1.82 16.48
N VAL A 54 16.51 -0.76 17.12
CA VAL A 54 17.10 -0.23 18.35
C VAL A 54 17.18 -1.31 19.43
N TRP A 55 16.11 -2.06 19.66
CA TRP A 55 16.06 -3.16 20.63
C TRP A 55 17.10 -4.26 20.37
N GLY A 56 17.46 -4.50 19.11
CA GLY A 56 18.49 -5.48 18.73
C GLY A 56 19.92 -5.02 19.01
N PHE A 57 20.14 -3.73 19.28
CA PHE A 57 21.42 -3.18 19.71
C PHE A 57 21.50 -2.95 21.23
N LEU A 58 20.37 -2.89 21.93
CA LEU A 58 20.35 -2.81 23.39
C LEU A 58 20.92 -4.10 24.02
N ASP A 59 21.62 -3.97 25.14
CA ASP A 59 22.22 -5.11 25.84
C ASP A 59 21.16 -5.97 26.57
N ILE A 60 20.41 -6.76 25.80
CA ILE A 60 19.30 -7.58 26.27
C ILE A 60 19.57 -9.03 25.84
N PRO A 61 19.80 -9.95 26.79
CA PRO A 61 20.07 -11.34 26.47
C PRO A 61 19.02 -11.94 25.52
N TYR A 62 19.47 -12.75 24.56
CA TYR A 62 18.67 -13.47 23.58
C TYR A 62 17.97 -12.60 22.51
N SER A 63 17.99 -11.27 22.64
CA SER A 63 17.32 -10.35 21.71
C SER A 63 18.27 -9.58 20.78
N LYS A 64 19.57 -9.59 21.11
CA LYS A 64 20.60 -8.85 20.37
C LYS A 64 20.89 -9.45 19.01
N PHE A 65 21.31 -8.62 18.07
CA PHE A 65 21.77 -9.11 16.77
C PHE A 65 23.00 -10.02 16.87
N LYS A 66 23.83 -9.84 17.90
CA LYS A 66 25.00 -10.70 18.17
C LYS A 66 24.63 -12.10 18.69
N ASP A 67 23.41 -12.31 19.16
CA ASP A 67 22.97 -13.60 19.71
C ASP A 67 22.49 -14.57 18.61
N PHE A 68 22.36 -14.11 17.36
CA PHE A 68 22.00 -14.94 16.23
C PHE A 68 23.17 -15.80 15.75
N SER A 69 22.89 -17.06 15.39
CA SER A 69 23.89 -17.96 14.81
C SER A 69 23.75 -18.03 13.29
N PHE A 70 24.80 -17.59 12.57
CA PHE A 70 24.90 -17.62 11.11
C PHE A 70 25.92 -18.62 10.59
N LYS A 71 26.19 -19.69 11.35
CA LYS A 71 27.04 -20.78 10.88
C LYS A 71 26.23 -21.73 10.00
N ILE A 72 26.59 -21.82 8.72
CA ILE A 72 25.91 -22.71 7.75
C ILE A 72 25.96 -24.18 8.21
N ALA A 73 27.05 -24.61 8.83
CA ALA A 73 27.18 -25.95 9.39
C ALA A 73 26.12 -26.23 10.48
N ASP A 74 25.87 -25.26 11.36
CA ASP A 74 24.86 -25.36 12.41
C ASP A 74 23.44 -25.38 11.82
N LEU A 75 23.21 -24.63 10.74
CA LEU A 75 21.94 -24.65 10.01
C LEU A 75 21.67 -26.03 9.39
N LYS A 76 22.64 -26.59 8.65
CA LYS A 76 22.51 -27.93 8.05
C LYS A 76 22.24 -28.99 9.12
N THR A 77 23.01 -28.96 10.21
CA THR A 77 22.85 -29.87 11.34
C THR A 77 21.47 -29.73 11.97
N TYR A 78 21.00 -28.49 12.18
CA TYR A 78 19.67 -28.23 12.71
C TYR A 78 18.58 -28.79 11.80
N MET A 79 18.64 -28.53 10.49
CA MET A 79 17.63 -28.98 9.51
C MET A 79 17.54 -30.51 9.42
N LEU A 80 18.67 -31.21 9.47
CA LEU A 80 18.70 -32.68 9.49
C LEU A 80 18.20 -33.25 10.83
N SER A 81 18.40 -32.52 11.93
CA SER A 81 17.95 -32.94 13.26
C SER A 81 16.44 -32.78 13.50
N VAL A 82 15.70 -32.13 12.60
CA VAL A 82 14.24 -31.89 12.75
C VAL A 82 13.47 -33.21 12.87
N PHE A 83 13.89 -34.25 12.17
CA PHE A 83 13.29 -35.60 12.21
C PHE A 83 13.96 -36.54 13.23
N GLY A 84 14.90 -36.04 14.04
CA GLY A 84 15.68 -36.83 14.99
C GLY A 84 15.74 -36.20 16.39
N ALA A 85 16.76 -36.59 17.18
CA ALA A 85 16.96 -36.06 18.53
C ALA A 85 17.36 -34.57 18.47
N LYS A 86 16.44 -33.71 18.92
CA LYS A 86 16.59 -32.25 18.79
C LYS A 86 17.55 -31.68 19.84
N LYS A 87 18.58 -30.96 19.37
CA LYS A 87 19.42 -30.11 20.23
C LYS A 87 18.59 -28.94 20.77
N SER A 88 18.62 -28.73 22.09
CA SER A 88 17.90 -27.63 22.72
C SER A 88 18.64 -26.30 22.52
N TYR A 89 17.92 -25.25 22.11
CA TYR A 89 18.42 -23.89 21.98
C TYR A 89 17.63 -22.97 22.92
N ILE A 90 18.33 -22.24 23.80
CA ILE A 90 17.71 -21.33 24.77
C ILE A 90 17.12 -20.11 24.03
N GLY A 91 17.92 -19.42 23.22
CA GLY A 91 17.47 -18.29 22.40
C GLY A 91 16.93 -18.74 21.04
N HIS A 92 17.49 -18.17 19.97
CA HIS A 92 17.22 -18.55 18.59
C HIS A 92 17.97 -19.81 18.20
N ASN A 93 17.32 -20.70 17.45
CA ASN A 93 18.01 -21.75 16.72
C ASN A 93 18.57 -21.18 15.39
N PRO A 94 19.49 -21.88 14.70
CA PRO A 94 20.08 -21.40 13.46
C PRO A 94 19.03 -21.05 12.39
N ALA A 95 18.05 -21.92 12.14
CA ALA A 95 17.00 -21.67 11.14
C ALA A 95 16.18 -20.40 11.44
N SER A 96 15.77 -20.21 12.70
CA SER A 96 15.07 -19.02 13.16
C SER A 96 15.94 -17.76 13.07
N SER A 97 17.26 -17.89 13.20
CA SER A 97 18.19 -16.76 13.05
C SER A 97 18.21 -16.25 11.61
N TYR A 98 18.33 -17.15 10.63
CA TYR A 98 18.23 -16.80 9.21
C TYR A 98 16.84 -16.26 8.86
N ALA A 99 15.77 -16.88 9.35
CA ALA A 99 14.40 -16.42 9.08
C ALA A 99 14.16 -15.01 9.62
N ILE A 100 14.58 -14.69 10.84
CA ILE A 100 14.37 -13.35 11.43
C ILE A 100 15.14 -12.28 10.66
N ILE A 101 16.41 -12.52 10.30
CA ILE A 101 17.16 -11.55 9.50
C ILE A 101 16.57 -11.39 8.11
N GLY A 102 16.18 -12.51 7.47
CA GLY A 102 15.49 -12.46 6.18
C GLY A 102 14.21 -11.62 6.25
N MET A 103 13.38 -11.84 7.27
CA MET A 103 12.16 -11.05 7.49
C MET A 103 12.48 -9.58 7.77
N ILE A 104 13.51 -9.26 8.55
CA ILE A 104 13.94 -7.88 8.82
C ILE A 104 14.36 -7.16 7.52
N VAL A 105 15.17 -7.81 6.69
CA VAL A 105 15.66 -7.23 5.42
C VAL A 105 14.50 -7.06 4.45
N LEU A 106 13.69 -8.10 4.24
CA LEU A 106 12.56 -8.05 3.33
C LEU A 106 11.50 -7.05 3.79
N LEU A 107 11.25 -6.94 5.10
CA LEU A 107 10.34 -5.94 5.64
C LEU A 107 10.84 -4.51 5.38
N PHE A 108 12.12 -4.25 5.65
CA PHE A 108 12.72 -2.94 5.35
C PHE A 108 12.58 -2.59 3.86
N LEU A 109 12.94 -3.52 2.97
CA LEU A 109 12.84 -3.31 1.53
C LEU A 109 11.39 -3.12 1.08
N SER A 110 10.45 -3.86 1.66
CA SER A 110 9.01 -3.72 1.37
C SER A 110 8.47 -2.35 1.78
N ILE A 111 8.83 -1.85 2.98
CA ILE A 111 8.39 -0.54 3.46
C ILE A 111 8.93 0.58 2.56
N ILE A 112 10.22 0.55 2.24
CA ILE A 112 10.85 1.61 1.42
C ILE A 112 10.32 1.57 0.00
N SER A 113 10.28 0.40 -0.65
CA SER A 113 9.72 0.26 -2.00
C SER A 113 8.23 0.63 -2.04
N GLY A 114 7.45 0.31 -1.00
CA GLY A 114 6.04 0.68 -0.90
C GLY A 114 5.83 2.19 -0.81
N ALA A 115 6.61 2.88 0.03
CA ALA A 115 6.58 4.34 0.10
C ALA A 115 6.96 5.01 -1.23
N LEU A 116 7.95 4.45 -1.94
CA LEU A 116 8.34 4.94 -3.27
C LEU A 116 7.25 4.67 -4.32
N ALA A 117 6.61 3.51 -4.30
CA ALA A 117 5.50 3.18 -5.21
C ALA A 117 4.31 4.11 -4.97
N TYR A 118 3.94 4.32 -3.70
CA TYR A 118 2.88 5.22 -3.29
C TYR A 118 3.15 6.67 -3.74
N GLY A 119 4.39 7.13 -3.64
CA GLY A 119 4.80 8.43 -4.17
C GLY A 119 4.77 8.51 -5.69
N ALA A 120 5.45 7.59 -6.37
CA ALA A 120 5.65 7.65 -7.82
C ALA A 120 4.36 7.40 -8.63
N GLN A 121 3.50 6.49 -8.20
CA GLN A 121 2.31 6.09 -8.95
C GLN A 121 1.06 6.84 -8.51
N GLU A 122 0.87 7.07 -7.21
CA GLU A 122 -0.33 7.74 -6.69
C GLU A 122 -0.14 9.25 -6.52
N GLY A 123 1.09 9.77 -6.49
CA GLY A 123 1.35 11.18 -6.16
C GLY A 123 1.15 11.49 -4.68
N MET A 124 1.30 10.48 -3.82
CA MET A 124 0.92 10.55 -2.41
C MET A 124 2.13 10.46 -1.46
N GLY A 125 2.01 11.06 -0.28
CA GLY A 125 3.00 10.96 0.79
C GLY A 125 4.34 11.63 0.49
N ILE A 126 5.37 11.24 1.24
CA ILE A 126 6.70 11.88 1.23
C ILE A 126 7.48 11.71 -0.08
N ALA A 127 7.12 10.72 -0.89
CA ALA A 127 7.78 10.41 -2.16
C ALA A 127 7.00 10.93 -3.37
N SER A 128 5.98 11.77 -3.16
CA SER A 128 5.13 12.31 -4.23
C SER A 128 5.90 13.13 -5.28
N PHE A 129 7.07 13.67 -4.93
CA PHE A 129 7.99 14.31 -5.88
C PHE A 129 8.47 13.38 -7.01
N LEU A 130 8.31 12.06 -6.85
CA LEU A 130 8.59 11.06 -7.89
C LEU A 130 7.44 10.90 -8.88
N ASN A 131 6.26 11.48 -8.66
CA ASN A 131 5.11 11.41 -9.58
C ASN A 131 5.32 12.30 -10.82
N HIS A 132 6.36 11.99 -11.57
CA HIS A 132 6.72 12.63 -12.83
C HIS A 132 6.39 11.68 -13.99
N THR A 133 6.13 12.23 -15.18
CA THR A 133 5.70 11.48 -16.38
C THR A 133 6.54 10.23 -16.69
N TRP A 134 7.85 10.29 -16.44
CA TRP A 134 8.76 9.15 -16.59
C TRP A 134 8.51 8.04 -15.57
N PHE A 135 8.45 8.38 -14.27
CA PHE A 135 8.36 7.39 -13.19
C PHE A 135 6.92 6.90 -12.95
N ALA A 136 5.92 7.77 -13.09
CA ALA A 136 4.51 7.40 -12.91
C ALA A 136 4.05 6.36 -13.95
N LYS A 137 4.62 6.41 -15.15
CA LYS A 137 4.36 5.43 -16.23
C LYS A 137 5.16 4.14 -16.06
N MET A 138 6.15 4.10 -15.17
CA MET A 138 6.90 2.90 -14.86
C MET A 138 6.19 2.06 -13.80
N LYS A 139 6.06 0.75 -14.07
CA LYS A 139 5.57 -0.21 -13.07
C LYS A 139 6.65 -0.64 -12.07
N LEU A 140 7.89 -0.18 -12.24
CA LEU A 140 9.07 -0.61 -11.50
C LEU A 140 8.87 -0.58 -9.98
N PHE A 141 8.46 0.55 -9.39
CA PHE A 141 8.35 0.66 -7.94
C PHE A 141 7.31 -0.30 -7.34
N LYS A 142 6.17 -0.44 -8.02
CA LYS A 142 5.13 -1.40 -7.63
C LYS A 142 5.59 -2.84 -7.78
N GLU A 143 6.22 -3.20 -8.89
CA GLU A 143 6.76 -4.55 -9.11
C GLU A 143 7.84 -4.91 -8.09
N VAL A 144 8.71 -3.95 -7.74
CA VAL A 144 9.73 -4.13 -6.70
C VAL A 144 9.08 -4.30 -5.32
N HIS A 145 8.05 -3.52 -5.00
CA HIS A 145 7.30 -3.67 -3.76
C HIS A 145 6.60 -5.02 -3.68
N GLU A 146 5.87 -5.42 -4.73
CA GLU A 146 5.18 -6.70 -4.81
C GLU A 146 6.17 -7.87 -4.70
N PHE A 147 7.36 -7.77 -5.30
CA PHE A 147 8.40 -8.79 -5.17
C PHE A 147 8.84 -8.97 -3.71
N PHE A 148 9.23 -7.87 -3.04
CA PHE A 148 9.68 -7.95 -1.64
C PHE A 148 8.56 -8.33 -0.68
N ALA A 149 7.34 -7.82 -0.89
CA ALA A 149 6.17 -8.15 -0.08
C ALA A 149 5.81 -9.64 -0.22
N ASN A 150 5.80 -10.18 -1.44
CA ASN A 150 5.53 -11.61 -1.66
C ASN A 150 6.64 -12.51 -1.09
N ALA A 151 7.91 -12.12 -1.24
CA ALA A 151 9.02 -12.82 -0.62
C ALA A 151 8.94 -12.80 0.92
N LEU A 152 8.55 -11.67 1.51
CA LEU A 152 8.30 -11.55 2.94
C LEU A 152 7.16 -12.47 3.39
N MET A 153 6.03 -12.46 2.68
CA MET A 153 4.88 -13.31 2.99
C MET A 153 5.24 -14.79 2.91
N PHE A 154 5.96 -15.21 1.88
CA PHE A 154 6.49 -16.56 1.77
C PHE A 154 7.32 -16.94 3.01
N LEU A 155 8.23 -16.06 3.45
CA LEU A 155 9.07 -16.33 4.61
C LEU A 155 8.29 -16.36 5.92
N ILE A 156 7.26 -15.53 6.07
CA ILE A 156 6.34 -15.54 7.21
C ILE A 156 5.56 -16.86 7.24
N PHE A 157 5.02 -17.31 6.11
CA PHE A 157 4.34 -18.60 6.04
C PHE A 157 5.28 -19.76 6.34
N ALA A 158 6.50 -19.74 5.82
CA ALA A 158 7.53 -20.73 6.14
C ALA A 158 7.89 -20.72 7.63
N HIS A 159 7.97 -19.54 8.25
CA HIS A 159 8.19 -19.38 9.68
C HIS A 159 7.06 -20.01 10.52
N ILE A 160 5.80 -19.71 10.17
CA ILE A 160 4.62 -20.28 10.84
C ILE A 160 4.58 -21.81 10.65
N ALA A 161 4.79 -22.29 9.43
CA ALA A 161 4.84 -23.72 9.13
C ALA A 161 5.94 -24.43 9.93
N GLY A 162 7.13 -23.84 10.03
CA GLY A 162 8.21 -24.36 10.85
C GLY A 162 7.85 -24.44 12.34
N ALA A 163 7.17 -23.41 12.88
CA ALA A 163 6.71 -23.40 14.27
C ALA A 163 5.60 -24.44 14.54
N LEU A 164 4.69 -24.66 13.59
CA LEU A 164 3.65 -25.67 13.67
C LEU A 164 4.20 -27.09 13.55
N LEU A 165 5.10 -27.32 12.58
CA LEU A 165 5.79 -28.60 12.41
C LEU A 165 6.55 -28.98 13.67
N ASP A 166 7.22 -28.00 14.30
CA ASP A 166 7.93 -28.24 15.54
C ASP A 166 6.99 -28.68 16.67
N ARG A 167 5.81 -28.05 16.79
CA ARG A 167 4.79 -28.43 17.76
C ARG A 167 4.26 -29.84 17.53
N LEU A 168 4.13 -30.26 16.27
CA LEU A 168 3.61 -31.60 15.92
C LEU A 168 4.64 -32.70 16.16
N LEU A 169 5.91 -32.47 15.79
CA LEU A 169 6.98 -33.45 15.90
C LEU A 169 7.57 -33.52 17.31
N HIS A 170 7.64 -32.39 17.99
CA HIS A 170 8.26 -32.25 19.31
C HIS A 170 7.23 -31.66 20.25
N SER A 171 6.62 -32.48 21.10
CA SER A 171 5.54 -32.12 22.04
C SER A 171 5.85 -30.96 23.02
N LYS A 172 7.06 -30.41 22.97
CA LYS A 172 7.50 -29.27 23.77
C LYS A 172 6.87 -27.97 23.26
N LEU A 173 6.34 -27.20 24.22
CA LEU A 173 5.55 -25.99 24.04
C LEU A 173 6.35 -24.77 23.55
N ILE A 174 7.05 -24.84 22.40
CA ILE A 174 7.83 -23.70 21.87
C ILE A 174 6.94 -22.46 21.69
N LEU A 175 5.72 -22.63 21.20
CA LEU A 175 4.74 -21.55 21.06
C LEU A 175 4.39 -20.88 22.39
N ARG A 176 4.35 -21.65 23.48
CA ARG A 176 4.01 -21.11 24.81
C ARG A 176 5.08 -20.15 25.31
N SER A 177 6.35 -20.35 24.94
CA SER A 177 7.41 -19.42 25.31
C SER A 177 7.17 -18.02 24.75
N MET A 178 6.49 -17.87 23.61
CA MET A 178 6.14 -16.56 23.07
C MET A 178 4.92 -15.93 23.75
N VAL A 179 4.13 -16.74 24.44
CA VAL A 179 2.97 -16.28 25.22
C VAL A 179 3.40 -15.88 26.63
N ASP A 180 4.08 -16.77 27.36
CA ASP A 180 4.47 -16.53 28.76
C ASP A 180 5.87 -15.94 28.93
N GLY A 181 6.75 -16.09 27.93
CA GLY A 181 8.12 -15.59 27.92
C GLY A 181 9.18 -16.58 28.41
N TYR A 182 8.78 -17.75 28.91
CA TYR A 182 9.66 -18.64 29.65
C TYR A 182 10.07 -19.87 28.87
N LYS A 183 11.27 -20.39 29.17
CA LYS A 183 11.75 -21.70 28.72
C LYS A 183 12.40 -22.45 29.86
N GLU A 184 12.52 -23.77 29.72
CA GLU A 184 13.30 -24.60 30.62
C GLU A 184 14.75 -24.70 30.13
N GLY A 185 15.71 -24.36 30.98
CA GLY A 185 17.14 -24.47 30.67
C GLY A 185 18.03 -23.83 31.73
N ASP A 186 19.34 -23.90 31.52
CA ASP A 186 20.36 -23.42 32.48
C ASP A 186 20.91 -22.02 32.11
N GLY A 187 20.14 -21.25 31.34
CA GLY A 187 20.49 -19.88 30.95
C GLY A 187 20.18 -18.81 32.01
N GLN A 188 20.55 -17.57 31.74
CA GLN A 188 20.24 -16.43 32.59
C GLN A 188 18.84 -15.89 32.26
N SER A 189 18.03 -15.60 33.28
CA SER A 189 16.75 -14.91 33.04
C SER A 189 17.00 -13.46 32.63
N VAL A 190 16.26 -12.98 31.63
CA VAL A 190 16.29 -11.58 31.19
C VAL A 190 15.91 -10.67 32.36
N GLN A 191 16.79 -9.70 32.64
CA GLN A 191 16.54 -8.61 33.57
C GLN A 191 16.68 -7.30 32.81
N LEU A 192 15.59 -6.52 32.76
CA LEU A 192 15.58 -5.25 32.05
C LEU A 192 15.89 -4.09 33.00
N SER A 193 16.73 -3.17 32.54
CA SER A 193 16.93 -1.87 33.21
C SER A 193 15.68 -1.00 33.11
N LEU A 194 15.59 0.05 33.93
CA LEU A 194 14.48 1.01 33.87
C LEU A 194 14.40 1.66 32.48
N PHE A 195 15.55 2.01 31.90
CA PHE A 195 15.65 2.57 30.54
C PHE A 195 15.05 1.62 29.49
N GLN A 196 15.42 0.34 29.52
CA GLN A 196 14.90 -0.66 28.56
C GLN A 196 13.39 -0.85 28.70
N LYS A 197 12.86 -0.85 29.94
CA LYS A 197 11.41 -0.93 30.18
C LYS A 197 10.69 0.32 29.64
N ALA A 198 11.21 1.50 29.96
CA ALA A 198 10.65 2.77 29.51
C ALA A 198 10.65 2.86 27.97
N PHE A 199 11.78 2.56 27.33
CA PHE A 199 11.89 2.50 25.88
C PHE A 199 10.84 1.55 25.28
N GLY A 200 10.72 0.33 25.82
CA GLY A 200 9.77 -0.66 25.31
C GLY A 200 8.31 -0.18 25.38
N VAL A 201 7.90 0.40 26.50
CA VAL A 201 6.53 0.92 26.67
C VAL A 201 6.29 2.14 25.76
N LEU A 202 7.21 3.10 25.76
CA LEU A 202 7.08 4.32 24.97
C LEU A 202 7.05 4.02 23.47
N TRP A 203 7.89 3.09 22.99
CA TRP A 203 7.96 2.78 21.57
C TRP A 203 6.71 2.02 21.07
N LEU A 204 6.21 1.06 21.85
CA LEU A 204 4.95 0.38 21.53
C LEU A 204 3.77 1.36 21.54
N GLY A 205 3.74 2.27 22.52
CA GLY A 205 2.76 3.36 22.58
C GLY A 205 2.85 4.27 21.35
N ALA A 206 4.06 4.68 20.97
CA ALA A 206 4.30 5.51 19.79
C ALA A 206 3.83 4.84 18.49
N THR A 207 4.03 3.52 18.33
CA THR A 207 3.48 2.76 17.20
C THR A 207 1.96 2.84 17.14
N VAL A 208 1.27 2.63 18.27
CA VAL A 208 -0.21 2.68 18.31
C VAL A 208 -0.72 4.09 18.03
N VAL A 209 -0.10 5.11 18.64
CA VAL A 209 -0.45 6.52 18.38
C VAL A 209 -0.21 6.89 16.92
N ALA A 210 0.91 6.46 16.32
CA ALA A 210 1.19 6.69 14.92
C ALA A 210 0.14 6.04 14.01
N LEU A 211 -0.28 4.80 14.28
CA LEU A 211 -1.33 4.13 13.53
C LEU A 211 -2.66 4.90 13.63
N ILE A 212 -3.09 5.25 14.84
CA ILE A 212 -4.34 5.99 15.06
C ILE A 212 -4.29 7.34 14.33
N TYR A 213 -3.18 8.05 14.44
CA TYR A 213 -2.97 9.33 13.77
C TYR A 213 -3.08 9.18 12.24
N LEU A 214 -2.41 8.19 11.66
CA LEU A 214 -2.41 7.94 10.21
C LEU A 214 -3.80 7.55 9.70
N LEU A 215 -4.54 6.71 10.43
CA LEU A 215 -5.90 6.34 10.06
C LEU A 215 -6.90 7.50 10.20
N ALA A 216 -6.70 8.37 11.18
CA ALA A 216 -7.60 9.51 11.43
C ALA A 216 -7.27 10.74 10.56
N SER A 217 -6.05 10.85 10.05
CA SER A 217 -5.54 12.06 9.39
C SER A 217 -5.07 11.76 7.97
N PRO A 218 -5.97 11.76 6.96
CA PRO A 218 -5.59 11.50 5.56
C PRO A 218 -4.64 12.55 4.98
N ASN A 219 -4.54 13.73 5.63
CA ASN A 219 -3.60 14.79 5.27
C ASN A 219 -2.25 14.70 6.02
N ALA A 220 -2.03 13.62 6.80
CA ALA A 220 -0.73 13.39 7.42
C ALA A 220 0.36 13.32 6.36
N LEU A 221 1.56 13.81 6.68
CA LEU A 221 2.69 13.91 5.74
C LEU A 221 2.96 12.61 4.94
N LEU A 222 2.81 11.45 5.58
CA LEU A 222 3.05 10.14 4.95
C LEU A 222 1.93 9.69 4.00
N LEU A 223 0.75 10.29 4.07
CA LEU A 223 -0.47 9.94 3.34
C LEU A 223 -1.05 11.09 2.50
N ALA A 224 -0.45 12.28 2.59
CA ALA A 224 -0.97 13.49 1.99
C ALA A 224 -1.10 13.34 0.48
N ASP A 225 -2.20 13.82 -0.07
CA ASP A 225 -2.38 13.90 -1.52
C ASP A 225 -1.71 15.17 -2.03
N ASN A 226 -0.68 14.98 -2.87
CA ASN A 226 0.08 16.08 -3.47
C ASN A 226 -0.27 16.26 -4.95
N ASN A 227 -1.30 15.56 -5.43
CA ASN A 227 -1.83 15.80 -6.75
C ASN A 227 -2.38 17.22 -6.87
N PRO A 228 -2.04 17.97 -7.93
CA PRO A 228 -2.61 19.29 -8.14
C PRO A 228 -4.11 19.15 -8.40
N LYS A 229 -4.90 19.92 -7.65
CA LYS A 229 -6.30 20.19 -7.96
C LYS A 229 -6.36 21.36 -8.92
N VAL A 230 -7.23 21.26 -9.92
CA VAL A 230 -7.33 22.25 -11.00
C VAL A 230 -8.68 22.94 -10.93
N ASP A 231 -8.67 24.27 -10.85
CA ASP A 231 -9.86 25.08 -11.07
C ASP A 231 -9.96 25.39 -12.56
N TYR A 232 -10.66 24.54 -13.30
CA TYR A 232 -10.80 24.69 -14.75
C TYR A 232 -11.53 25.97 -15.16
N ALA A 233 -12.42 26.51 -14.32
CA ALA A 233 -13.09 27.78 -14.61
C ALA A 233 -12.12 28.95 -14.59
N LYS A 234 -11.08 28.89 -13.74
CA LYS A 234 -10.00 29.86 -13.70
C LYS A 234 -8.94 29.62 -14.78
N VAL A 235 -8.59 28.37 -15.04
CA VAL A 235 -7.52 28.00 -15.99
C VAL A 235 -7.96 28.17 -17.44
N HIS A 236 -9.19 27.76 -17.77
CA HIS A 236 -9.72 27.86 -19.13
C HIS A 236 -11.25 28.06 -19.12
N PRO A 237 -11.74 29.31 -18.95
CA PRO A 237 -13.15 29.62 -18.74
C PRO A 237 -14.10 29.08 -19.82
N ALA A 238 -13.70 29.12 -21.10
CA ALA A 238 -14.52 28.61 -22.20
C ALA A 238 -14.76 27.10 -22.09
N PHE A 239 -13.73 26.32 -21.75
CA PHE A 239 -13.85 24.87 -21.53
C PHE A 239 -14.81 24.58 -20.37
N ALA A 240 -14.61 25.24 -19.23
CA ALA A 240 -15.44 25.02 -18.06
C ALA A 240 -16.91 25.39 -18.31
N LYS A 241 -17.15 26.48 -19.04
CA LYS A 241 -18.50 26.97 -19.36
C LYS A 241 -19.18 26.09 -20.41
N GLU A 242 -18.54 25.86 -21.55
CA GLU A 242 -19.18 25.18 -22.68
C GLU A 242 -19.31 23.67 -22.39
N CYS A 243 -18.23 23.00 -21.94
CA CYS A 243 -18.27 21.57 -21.63
C CYS A 243 -18.99 21.24 -20.31
N GLY A 244 -19.08 22.17 -19.36
CA GLY A 244 -19.76 21.97 -18.08
C GLY A 244 -21.25 22.31 -18.10
N SER A 245 -21.79 22.77 -19.23
CA SER A 245 -23.18 23.25 -19.33
C SER A 245 -24.23 22.13 -19.34
N CYS A 246 -23.92 21.00 -19.99
CA CYS A 246 -24.86 19.88 -20.19
C CYS A 246 -24.59 18.68 -19.27
N HIS A 247 -23.32 18.43 -18.94
CA HIS A 247 -22.89 17.35 -18.06
C HIS A 247 -21.83 17.85 -17.07
N MET A 248 -21.46 17.01 -16.10
CA MET A 248 -20.35 17.34 -15.21
C MET A 248 -19.07 17.61 -16.00
N LEU A 249 -18.19 18.46 -15.48
CA LEU A 249 -16.95 18.77 -16.18
C LEU A 249 -15.98 17.59 -16.10
N TYR A 250 -15.75 16.90 -17.21
CA TYR A 250 -14.81 15.78 -17.28
C TYR A 250 -13.36 16.30 -17.37
N PRO A 251 -12.47 15.92 -16.45
CA PRO A 251 -11.06 16.27 -16.54
C PRO A 251 -10.42 15.80 -17.86
N PRO A 252 -9.60 16.64 -18.53
CA PRO A 252 -9.00 16.29 -19.82
C PRO A 252 -8.15 15.00 -19.80
N PHE A 253 -7.54 14.66 -18.65
CA PHE A 253 -6.73 13.45 -18.52
C PHE A 253 -7.51 12.13 -18.60
N LEU A 254 -8.84 12.17 -18.60
CA LEU A 254 -9.68 10.97 -18.67
C LEU A 254 -9.80 10.39 -20.09
N LEU A 255 -9.28 11.07 -21.11
CA LEU A 255 -9.27 10.57 -22.49
C LEU A 255 -7.93 10.90 -23.17
N PRO A 256 -7.49 10.06 -24.11
CA PRO A 256 -6.31 10.35 -24.93
C PRO A 256 -6.61 11.50 -25.90
N LYS A 257 -5.54 12.15 -26.35
CA LYS A 257 -5.63 13.24 -27.34
C LYS A 257 -6.49 12.88 -28.55
N THR A 258 -6.30 11.70 -29.13
CA THR A 258 -7.02 11.27 -30.33
C THR A 258 -8.55 11.19 -30.10
N SER A 259 -8.98 10.77 -28.91
CA SER A 259 -10.40 10.75 -28.56
C SER A 259 -10.99 12.16 -28.45
N TRP A 260 -10.24 13.10 -27.88
CA TRP A 260 -10.64 14.51 -27.83
C TRP A 260 -10.69 15.12 -29.23
N ASP A 261 -9.73 14.82 -30.10
CA ASP A 261 -9.72 15.27 -31.49
C ASP A 261 -10.98 14.81 -32.25
N GLU A 262 -11.34 13.53 -32.13
CA GLU A 262 -12.57 12.99 -32.75
C GLU A 262 -13.82 13.66 -32.20
N MET A 263 -13.91 13.82 -30.87
CA MET A 263 -15.06 14.45 -30.21
C MET A 263 -15.23 15.91 -30.63
N MET A 264 -14.15 16.69 -30.65
CA MET A 264 -14.19 18.12 -31.00
C MET A 264 -14.45 18.36 -32.51
N SER A 265 -14.21 17.37 -33.36
CA SER A 265 -14.46 17.46 -34.81
C SER A 265 -15.88 17.05 -35.22
N SER A 266 -16.69 16.54 -34.29
CA SER A 266 -18.04 16.02 -34.53
C SER A 266 -19.07 16.54 -33.52
N LEU A 267 -18.91 17.80 -33.08
CA LEU A 267 -19.78 18.44 -32.08
C LEU A 267 -21.23 18.61 -32.55
N ASP A 268 -21.49 18.62 -33.85
CA ASP A 268 -22.82 18.60 -34.45
C ASP A 268 -23.60 17.30 -34.16
N ASN A 269 -22.90 16.26 -33.70
CA ASN A 269 -23.47 15.01 -33.22
C ASN A 269 -22.75 14.52 -31.96
N HIS A 270 -22.91 15.27 -30.87
CA HIS A 270 -22.34 14.98 -29.56
C HIS A 270 -23.27 14.10 -28.73
N PHE A 271 -23.14 12.77 -28.89
CA PHE A 271 -23.98 11.77 -28.20
C PHE A 271 -25.49 11.90 -28.49
N GLY A 272 -25.84 12.37 -29.69
CA GLY A 272 -27.22 12.54 -30.15
C GLY A 272 -27.76 13.96 -30.00
N ASP A 273 -26.99 14.89 -29.43
CA ASP A 273 -27.30 16.31 -29.33
C ASP A 273 -26.33 17.15 -30.19
N ASP A 274 -26.72 18.37 -30.54
CA ASP A 274 -25.85 19.36 -31.21
C ASP A 274 -25.17 20.25 -30.15
N ALA A 275 -23.86 20.11 -30.02
CA ALA A 275 -22.99 20.88 -29.15
C ALA A 275 -22.03 21.78 -29.93
N SER A 276 -22.39 22.15 -31.17
CA SER A 276 -21.56 22.99 -32.03
C SER A 276 -21.23 24.32 -31.36
N LEU A 277 -19.96 24.74 -31.49
CA LEU A 277 -19.45 25.98 -30.93
C LEU A 277 -18.92 26.88 -32.04
N GLU A 278 -18.78 28.17 -31.75
CA GLU A 278 -18.03 29.07 -32.60
C GLU A 278 -16.61 28.53 -32.83
N THR A 279 -16.13 28.57 -34.08
CA THR A 279 -14.85 28.00 -34.51
C THR A 279 -13.68 28.41 -33.61
N ALA A 280 -13.60 29.68 -33.20
CA ALA A 280 -12.53 30.17 -32.32
C ALA A 280 -12.60 29.54 -30.92
N THR A 281 -13.80 29.46 -30.33
CA THR A 281 -14.03 28.82 -29.03
C THR A 281 -13.72 27.32 -29.09
N MET A 282 -14.19 26.63 -30.13
CA MET A 282 -13.91 25.20 -30.36
C MET A 282 -12.39 24.95 -30.46
N GLN A 283 -11.67 25.74 -31.26
CA GLN A 283 -10.21 25.61 -31.41
C GLN A 283 -9.46 25.85 -30.09
N SER A 284 -9.88 26.85 -29.31
CA SER A 284 -9.31 27.12 -27.98
C SER A 284 -9.50 25.94 -27.03
N ILE A 285 -10.72 25.40 -26.95
CA ILE A 285 -11.04 24.25 -26.10
C ILE A 285 -10.25 23.02 -26.55
N LYS A 286 -10.19 22.76 -27.86
CA LYS A 286 -9.46 21.63 -28.41
C LYS A 286 -7.97 21.71 -28.06
N ALA A 287 -7.33 22.86 -28.21
CA ALA A 287 -5.93 23.05 -27.82
C ALA A 287 -5.71 22.77 -26.32
N PHE A 288 -6.62 23.26 -25.47
CA PHE A 288 -6.58 22.99 -24.04
C PHE A 288 -6.72 21.51 -23.70
N LEU A 289 -7.64 20.80 -24.36
CA LEU A 289 -7.82 19.35 -24.19
C LEU A 289 -6.59 18.57 -24.65
N ASP A 290 -5.99 18.97 -25.77
CA ASP A 290 -4.78 18.36 -26.31
C ASP A 290 -3.62 18.44 -25.30
N ASP A 291 -3.35 19.64 -24.77
CA ASP A 291 -2.24 19.91 -23.84
C ASP A 291 -2.42 19.26 -22.46
N ASN A 292 -3.65 18.89 -22.11
CA ASN A 292 -4.00 18.30 -20.79
C ASN A 292 -4.54 16.87 -20.89
N SER A 293 -4.47 16.27 -22.07
CA SER A 293 -4.92 14.90 -22.34
C SER A 293 -4.17 13.86 -21.51
N ALA A 294 -4.65 12.62 -21.52
CA ALA A 294 -4.07 11.54 -20.74
C ALA A 294 -2.55 11.36 -20.94
N GLU A 295 -2.04 11.64 -22.14
CA GLU A 295 -0.63 11.55 -22.50
C GLU A 295 0.26 12.45 -21.64
N HIS A 296 -0.28 13.57 -21.17
CA HIS A 296 0.39 14.59 -20.37
C HIS A 296 0.16 14.44 -18.85
N ALA A 297 -0.63 13.45 -18.43
CA ALA A 297 -0.98 13.25 -17.03
C ALA A 297 -0.21 12.08 -16.38
N THR A 298 -0.03 12.18 -15.06
CA THR A 298 0.58 11.15 -14.19
C THR A 298 -0.44 10.43 -13.31
N LYS A 299 -1.73 10.75 -13.47
CA LYS A 299 -2.83 10.15 -12.70
C LYS A 299 -2.96 8.67 -13.04
N GLU A 300 -3.29 7.85 -12.04
CA GLU A 300 -3.51 6.41 -12.22
C GLU A 300 -4.43 6.13 -13.43
N ALA A 301 -5.60 6.77 -13.48
CA ALA A 301 -6.57 6.56 -14.56
C ALA A 301 -5.97 6.82 -15.96
N ALA A 302 -5.20 7.90 -16.13
CA ALA A 302 -4.56 8.23 -17.40
C ALA A 302 -3.51 7.18 -17.78
N VAL A 303 -2.63 6.83 -16.84
CA VAL A 303 -1.55 5.86 -17.07
C VAL A 303 -2.11 4.48 -17.42
N TYR A 304 -3.07 3.98 -16.65
CA TYR A 304 -3.63 2.66 -16.87
C TYR A 304 -4.50 2.61 -18.13
N MET A 305 -5.31 3.63 -18.40
CA MET A 305 -6.06 3.73 -19.66
C MET A 305 -5.11 3.65 -20.87
N LEU A 306 -4.10 4.52 -20.94
CA LEU A 306 -3.13 4.54 -22.05
C LEU A 306 -2.42 3.19 -22.21
N SER A 307 -2.07 2.53 -21.10
CA SER A 307 -1.41 1.22 -21.14
C SER A 307 -2.27 0.11 -21.74
N ARG A 308 -3.60 0.28 -21.76
CA ARG A 308 -4.58 -0.69 -22.25
C ARG A 308 -5.12 -0.37 -23.64
N LEU A 309 -4.93 0.86 -24.13
CA LEU A 309 -5.43 1.30 -25.45
C LEU A 309 -4.99 0.41 -26.63
N LYS A 310 -3.84 -0.28 -26.55
CA LYS A 310 -3.43 -1.22 -27.62
C LYS A 310 -4.42 -2.37 -27.84
N ASN A 311 -5.22 -2.71 -26.83
CA ASN A 311 -6.18 -3.81 -26.86
C ASN A 311 -7.63 -3.32 -26.96
N ASP A 312 -7.86 -2.01 -26.82
CA ASP A 312 -9.18 -1.40 -26.86
C ASP A 312 -9.37 -0.67 -28.20
N THR A 313 -10.61 -0.54 -28.66
CA THR A 313 -10.94 0.44 -29.70
C THR A 313 -10.76 1.85 -29.11
N MET A 314 -10.44 2.84 -29.96
CA MET A 314 -10.27 4.21 -29.48
C MET A 314 -11.57 4.67 -28.78
N PRO A 315 -11.55 4.96 -27.47
CA PRO A 315 -12.77 5.18 -26.72
C PRO A 315 -13.33 6.56 -27.03
N LYS A 316 -14.65 6.68 -27.20
CA LYS A 316 -15.32 8.00 -27.25
C LYS A 316 -15.65 8.50 -25.86
N SER A 317 -15.67 7.61 -24.87
CA SER A 317 -15.93 7.91 -23.47
C SER A 317 -15.05 7.05 -22.56
N ILE A 318 -14.65 7.57 -21.39
CA ILE A 318 -13.88 6.79 -20.41
C ILE A 318 -14.62 5.51 -19.99
N THR A 319 -15.96 5.55 -19.98
CA THR A 319 -16.85 4.43 -19.64
C THR A 319 -16.76 3.25 -20.61
N GLU A 320 -16.25 3.46 -21.83
CA GLU A 320 -16.04 2.38 -22.80
C GLU A 320 -14.76 1.59 -22.53
N THR A 321 -13.80 2.17 -21.82
CA THR A 321 -12.48 1.58 -21.61
C THR A 321 -12.53 0.32 -20.75
N SER A 322 -11.67 -0.66 -21.05
CA SER A 322 -11.52 -1.87 -20.25
C SER A 322 -11.10 -1.56 -18.80
N PHE A 323 -10.27 -0.52 -18.62
CA PHE A 323 -9.86 -0.02 -17.31
C PHE A 323 -11.06 0.42 -16.47
N TRP A 324 -11.90 1.32 -17.02
CA TRP A 324 -13.05 1.83 -16.30
C TRP A 324 -14.05 0.72 -15.95
N LYS A 325 -14.37 -0.15 -16.92
CA LYS A 325 -15.29 -1.30 -16.73
C LYS A 325 -14.81 -2.25 -15.64
N LYS A 326 -13.50 -2.50 -15.57
CA LYS A 326 -12.91 -3.35 -14.53
C LYS A 326 -13.05 -2.71 -13.14
N ARG A 327 -12.71 -1.41 -13.02
CA ARG A 327 -12.77 -0.70 -11.73
C ARG A 327 -14.20 -0.44 -11.26
N HIS A 328 -15.14 -0.30 -12.18
CA HIS A 328 -16.56 -0.07 -11.89
C HIS A 328 -17.42 -1.33 -12.10
N HIS A 329 -16.85 -2.52 -11.90
CA HIS A 329 -17.58 -3.76 -12.07
C HIS A 329 -18.83 -3.79 -11.18
N GLY A 330 -20.02 -3.92 -11.80
CA GLY A 330 -21.30 -3.93 -11.09
C GLY A 330 -21.93 -2.54 -10.86
N ILE A 331 -21.31 -1.45 -11.33
CA ILE A 331 -21.82 -0.08 -11.15
C ILE A 331 -23.20 0.14 -11.78
N GLU A 332 -23.54 -0.59 -12.85
CA GLU A 332 -24.83 -0.44 -13.53
C GLU A 332 -26.00 -0.77 -12.59
N LYS A 333 -25.82 -1.76 -11.71
CA LYS A 333 -26.82 -2.12 -10.69
C LYS A 333 -26.96 -1.01 -9.64
N VAL A 334 -25.86 -0.37 -9.28
CA VAL A 334 -25.86 0.75 -8.31
C VAL A 334 -26.50 1.99 -8.93
N ALA A 335 -26.08 2.37 -10.14
CA ALA A 335 -26.61 3.53 -10.85
C ALA A 335 -28.10 3.42 -11.17
N SER A 336 -28.59 2.21 -11.49
CA SER A 336 -30.02 1.98 -11.75
C SER A 336 -30.88 1.89 -10.49
N SER A 337 -30.29 1.61 -9.31
CA SER A 337 -31.02 1.49 -8.04
C SER A 337 -31.04 2.78 -7.22
N ASP A 338 -30.08 3.69 -7.41
CA ASP A 338 -30.07 5.00 -6.76
C ASP A 338 -30.40 6.14 -7.76
N PRO A 339 -31.59 6.76 -7.65
CA PRO A 339 -31.97 7.91 -8.47
C PRO A 339 -31.02 9.11 -8.40
N LYS A 340 -30.24 9.25 -7.31
CA LYS A 340 -29.25 10.34 -7.17
C LYS A 340 -28.04 10.14 -8.08
N ILE A 341 -27.72 8.90 -8.42
CA ILE A 341 -26.67 8.57 -9.40
C ILE A 341 -27.29 8.66 -10.80
N GLY A 342 -28.38 7.92 -11.03
CA GLY A 342 -29.18 7.95 -12.25
C GLY A 342 -28.51 7.32 -13.48
N LYS A 343 -27.35 7.85 -13.89
CA LYS A 343 -26.56 7.35 -15.03
C LYS A 343 -25.12 7.09 -14.61
N ILE A 344 -24.50 6.08 -15.21
CA ILE A 344 -23.08 5.72 -14.95
C ILE A 344 -22.10 6.84 -15.32
N SER A 345 -22.52 7.79 -16.16
CA SER A 345 -21.73 8.96 -16.55
C SER A 345 -21.70 10.07 -15.47
N ASN A 346 -22.56 10.00 -14.45
CA ASN A 346 -22.60 10.93 -13.32
C ASN A 346 -21.50 10.58 -12.29
N CYS A 347 -20.24 10.64 -12.72
CA CYS A 347 -19.10 10.28 -11.88
C CYS A 347 -19.02 11.14 -10.60
N LYS A 348 -19.52 12.39 -10.64
CA LYS A 348 -19.55 13.32 -9.51
C LYS A 348 -20.39 12.82 -8.32
N ALA A 349 -21.36 11.93 -8.56
CA ALA A 349 -22.18 11.35 -7.50
C ALA A 349 -21.31 10.57 -6.48
N CYS A 350 -20.32 9.83 -6.99
CA CYS A 350 -19.39 9.05 -6.17
C CYS A 350 -18.03 9.73 -5.98
N HIS A 351 -17.56 10.50 -6.97
CA HIS A 351 -16.28 11.23 -6.94
C HIS A 351 -16.52 12.74 -6.77
N PRO A 352 -16.69 13.25 -5.54
CA PRO A 352 -17.10 14.64 -5.30
C PRO A 352 -16.12 15.70 -5.82
N MET A 353 -14.85 15.33 -6.00
CA MET A 353 -13.76 16.22 -6.43
C MET A 353 -13.37 16.02 -7.90
N ILE A 354 -14.14 15.25 -8.68
CA ILE A 354 -13.76 14.90 -10.06
C ILE A 354 -13.61 16.13 -10.95
N GLU A 355 -14.49 17.13 -10.81
CA GLU A 355 -14.41 18.37 -11.59
C GLU A 355 -13.20 19.25 -11.23
N GLN A 356 -12.44 18.88 -10.18
CA GLN A 356 -11.17 19.50 -9.80
C GLN A 356 -9.97 18.62 -10.20
N GLY A 357 -10.21 17.56 -10.97
CA GLY A 357 -9.18 16.61 -11.41
C GLY A 357 -8.74 15.60 -10.36
N SER A 358 -9.53 15.38 -9.30
CA SER A 358 -9.24 14.39 -8.25
C SER A 358 -10.28 13.27 -8.26
N ILE A 359 -9.79 12.03 -8.39
CA ILE A 359 -10.58 10.80 -8.42
C ILE A 359 -10.02 9.76 -7.44
N ASN A 360 -9.38 10.21 -6.36
CA ASN A 360 -8.73 9.32 -5.41
C ASN A 360 -9.73 8.35 -4.78
N ASP A 361 -9.34 7.09 -4.65
CA ASP A 361 -10.23 6.04 -4.12
C ASP A 361 -10.70 6.31 -2.69
N ARG A 362 -9.88 6.95 -1.87
CA ARG A 362 -10.22 7.30 -0.49
C ARG A 362 -11.30 8.39 -0.36
N ASP A 363 -11.51 9.17 -1.41
CA ASP A 363 -12.46 10.29 -1.43
C ASP A 363 -13.81 9.86 -2.05
N ILE A 364 -13.94 8.59 -2.47
CA ILE A 364 -15.16 8.03 -3.06
C ILE A 364 -16.26 7.93 -1.99
N LYS A 365 -17.45 8.42 -2.34
CA LYS A 365 -18.67 8.25 -1.55
C LYS A 365 -19.32 6.91 -1.90
N GLY A 366 -19.73 6.19 -0.85
CA GLY A 366 -20.44 4.90 -0.94
C GLY A 366 -21.94 5.05 -1.10
#